data_AF-A0A4Y7QP11-F1
#
_entry.id   AF-A0A4Y7QP11-F1
#
_cell.length_a   1.000
_cell.length_b   1.000
_cell.length_c   1.000
_cell.angle_alpha   90.00
_cell.angle_beta   90.00
_cell.angle_gamma   90.00
#
_symmetry.space_group_name_H-M   'P 1'
#
loop_
_entity.id
_entity.type
_entity.pdbx_description
1 polymer ?
#
loop_
_entity_poly.entity_id
_entity_poly.type
_entity_poly.pdbx_seq_one_letter_code
_entity_poly.pdbx_strand_id
1 'polypeptide(L)' 'AAGDPNINLPQCLSGRYGEDPFFRSLLANPKAFPNFLVSDGLVFVQESDRRILCIPDVKIGARRVHEIIISHAHLL' A
#
# COMPACT_ATOMS: atom_id res chain seq x y z
N ALA A 1 3.97 -23.27 7.42
CA ALA A 1 3.54 -22.42 6.31
C ALA A 1 4.62 -21.37 6.10
N ALA A 2 5.56 -21.63 5.20
CA ALA A 2 6.64 -20.69 4.88
C ALA A 2 6.03 -19.50 4.15
N GLY A 3 6.26 -18.28 4.65
CA GLY A 3 5.99 -17.08 3.88
C GLY A 3 6.95 -17.06 2.69
N ASP A 4 6.42 -16.93 1.49
CA ASP A 4 7.20 -16.92 0.26
C ASP A 4 8.19 -15.73 0.29
N PRO A 5 9.51 -15.95 0.21
CA PRO A 5 10.54 -14.90 0.35
C PRO A 5 10.61 -13.91 -0.83
N ASN A 6 9.64 -13.94 -1.75
CA ASN A 6 9.60 -13.15 -2.99
C ASN A 6 8.33 -12.31 -3.15
N ILE A 7 7.64 -11.97 -2.05
CA ILE A 7 6.48 -11.07 -2.14
C ILE A 7 6.99 -9.65 -2.42
N ASN A 8 7.00 -9.29 -3.70
CA ASN A 8 7.16 -7.93 -4.16
C ASN A 8 5.91 -7.13 -3.81
N LEU A 9 5.83 -6.69 -2.55
CA LEU A 9 4.72 -5.90 -2.01
C LEU A 9 4.31 -4.74 -2.92
N PRO A 10 5.23 -3.95 -3.53
CA PRO A 10 4.84 -2.89 -4.46
C PRO A 10 4.04 -3.40 -5.67
N GLN A 11 4.46 -4.53 -6.26
CA GLN A 11 3.73 -5.12 -7.38
C GLN A 11 2.35 -5.66 -6.96
N CYS A 12 2.24 -6.19 -5.74
CA CYS A 12 0.96 -6.68 -5.25
C CYS A 12 -0.03 -5.56 -4.89
N LEU A 13 0.46 -4.35 -4.60
CA LEU A 13 -0.35 -3.18 -4.26
C LEU A 13 -0.73 -2.35 -5.48
N SER A 14 0.14 -2.33 -6.50
CA SER A 14 -0.08 -1.54 -7.71
C SER A 14 -1.42 -1.89 -8.36
N GLY A 15 -2.25 -0.87 -8.59
CA GLY A 15 -3.59 -1.02 -9.17
C GLY A 15 -4.70 -1.50 -8.21
N ARG A 16 -4.38 -1.84 -6.95
CA ARG A 16 -5.35 -2.35 -5.96
C ARG A 16 -5.84 -1.33 -4.96
N TYR A 17 -5.24 -0.13 -4.95
CA TYR A 17 -5.65 0.99 -4.11
C TYR A 17 -7.14 1.38 -4.30
N GLY A 18 -7.74 1.12 -5.46
CA GLY A 18 -9.18 1.37 -5.68
C GLY A 18 -10.13 0.44 -4.93
N GLU A 19 -9.65 -0.69 -4.40
CA GLU A 19 -10.45 -1.61 -3.57
C GLU A 19 -10.69 -1.04 -2.17
N ASP A 20 -9.83 -0.14 -1.71
CA ASP A 20 -9.96 0.54 -0.42
C ASP A 20 -10.76 1.85 -0.60
N PRO A 21 -11.86 2.06 0.16
CA PRO A 21 -12.72 3.24 0.00
C PRO A 21 -11.99 4.58 0.19
N PHE A 22 -11.01 4.65 1.08
CA PHE A 22 -10.21 5.85 1.31
C PHE A 22 -9.35 6.15 0.09
N PHE A 23 -8.56 5.16 -0.35
CA PHE A 23 -7.68 5.34 -1.50
C PHE A 23 -8.45 5.49 -2.81
N ARG A 24 -9.64 4.88 -2.95
CA ARG A 24 -10.55 5.13 -4.07
C ARG A 24 -10.97 6.60 -4.14
N SER A 25 -11.30 7.20 -3.01
CA SER A 25 -11.67 8.62 -2.92
C SER A 25 -10.48 9.53 -3.23
N LEU A 26 -9.30 9.16 -2.74
CA LEU A 26 -8.04 9.84 -3.05
C LEU A 26 -7.70 9.78 -4.54
N LEU A 27 -7.82 8.61 -5.18
CA LEU A 27 -7.60 8.45 -6.62
C LEU A 27 -8.63 9.21 -7.45
N ALA A 28 -9.87 9.31 -6.98
CA ALA A 28 -10.91 10.08 -7.66
C ALA A 28 -10.70 11.60 -7.55
N ASN A 29 -10.15 12.09 -6.43
CA ASN A 29 -9.88 13.51 -6.23
C ASN A 29 -8.53 13.75 -5.51
N PRO A 30 -7.39 13.55 -6.20
CA PRO A 30 -6.07 13.68 -5.58
C PRO A 30 -5.77 15.11 -5.10
N LYS A 31 -6.43 16.12 -5.68
CA LYS A 31 -6.30 17.53 -5.24
C LYS A 31 -6.80 17.78 -3.83
N ALA A 32 -7.72 16.96 -3.32
CA ALA A 32 -8.17 17.03 -1.94
C ALA A 32 -7.16 16.46 -0.94
N PHE A 33 -6.12 15.77 -1.43
CA PHE A 33 -5.12 15.07 -0.62
C PHE A 33 -3.70 15.52 -1.02
N PRO A 34 -3.32 16.80 -0.79
CA PRO A 34 -2.06 17.36 -1.29
C PRO A 34 -0.81 16.71 -0.72
N ASN A 35 -0.91 16.07 0.45
CA ASN A 35 0.20 15.35 1.07
C ASN A 35 0.41 13.95 0.46
N PHE A 36 -0.46 13.52 -0.46
CA PHE A 36 -0.36 12.21 -1.08
C PHE A 36 0.14 12.31 -2.51
N LEU A 37 1.07 11.40 -2.85
CA LEU A 37 1.68 11.27 -4.15
C LEU A 37 1.31 9.92 -4.74
N VAL A 38 0.75 9.92 -5.94
CA VAL A 38 0.52 8.70 -6.71
C VAL A 38 1.64 8.57 -7.74
N SER A 39 2.44 7.50 -7.65
CA SER A 39 3.55 7.21 -8.59
C SER A 39 3.58 5.72 -8.88
N ASP A 40 3.70 5.34 -10.15
CA ASP A 40 3.85 3.94 -10.57
C ASP A 40 2.75 2.99 -10.06
N GLY A 41 1.53 3.53 -9.91
CA GLY A 41 0.38 2.79 -9.36
C GLY A 41 0.42 2.56 -7.85
N LEU A 42 1.39 3.17 -7.16
CA LEU A 42 1.52 3.20 -5.70
C LEU A 42 1.11 4.56 -5.15
N VAL A 43 0.64 4.54 -3.90
CA VAL A 43 0.31 5.76 -3.15
C VAL A 43 1.33 5.95 -2.05
N PHE A 44 1.89 7.14 -1.96
CA PHE A 44 2.81 7.56 -0.92
C PHE A 44 2.23 8.76 -0.19
N VAL A 45 2.55 8.92 1.09
CA VAL A 45 2.38 10.18 1.80
C VAL A 45 3.75 10.85 1.93
N GLN A 46 3.78 12.14 1.61
CA GLN A 46 4.95 12.99 1.75
C GLN A 46 4.91 13.66 3.12
N GLU A 47 5.77 13.18 4.01
CA GLU A 47 5.92 13.66 5.37
C GLU A 47 7.27 14.38 5.48
N SER A 48 7.26 15.72 5.46
CA SER A 48 8.41 16.63 5.57
C SER A 48 9.67 16.23 4.78
N ASP A 49 10.44 15.26 5.27
CA ASP A 49 11.72 14.80 4.71
C ASP A 49 11.68 13.36 4.14
N ARG A 50 10.53 12.67 4.28
CA ARG A 50 10.39 11.25 3.94
C ARG A 50 9.15 10.98 3.11
N ARG A 51 9.27 10.00 2.22
CA ARG A 51 8.14 9.41 1.48
C ARG A 51 7.81 8.07 2.10
N ILE A 52 6.58 7.93 2.57
CA ILE A 52 6.09 6.72 3.24
C ILE A 52 5.11 6.03 2.29
N LEU A 53 5.36 4.77 1.98
CA LEU A 53 4.45 3.96 1.16
C LEU A 53 3.16 3.72 1.94
N CYS A 54 2.03 4.08 1.37
CA CYS A 54 0.72 3.84 1.96
C CYS A 54 0.29 2.40 1.70
N ILE A 55 -0.24 1.75 2.72
CA ILE A 55 -0.68 0.36 2.66
C ILE A 55 -2.21 0.32 2.72
N PRO A 56 -2.91 -0.03 1.62
CA PRO A 56 -4.36 -0.12 1.60
C PRO A 56 -4.87 -1.36 2.36
N ASP A 57 -6.09 -1.32 2.90
CA ASP A 57 -6.73 -2.50 3.51
C ASP A 57 -7.32 -3.41 2.42
N VAL A 58 -6.44 -4.15 1.75
CA VAL A 58 -6.80 -5.11 0.71
C VAL A 58 -6.31 -6.51 1.08
N LYS A 59 -6.94 -7.53 0.49
CA LYS A 59 -6.53 -8.93 0.66
C LYS A 59 -5.68 -9.38 -0.52
N ILE A 60 -4.48 -9.90 -0.27
CA ILE A 60 -3.68 -10.63 -1.29
C ILE A 60 -3.89 -12.11 -1.05
N GLY A 61 -4.63 -12.77 -1.95
CA GLY A 61 -5.08 -14.15 -1.75
C GLY A 61 -6.01 -14.27 -0.54
N ALA A 62 -5.64 -15.10 0.44
CA ALA A 62 -6.42 -15.33 1.66
C ALA A 62 -6.06 -14.42 2.84
N ARG A 63 -5.01 -13.59 2.73
CA ARG A 63 -4.47 -12.79 3.84
C ARG A 63 -4.62 -11.30 3.57
N ARG A 64 -4.86 -10.51 4.62
CA ARG A 64 -4.80 -9.05 4.49
C ARG A 64 -3.35 -8.62 4.30
N VAL A 65 -3.14 -7.58 3.50
CA VAL A 65 -1.81 -6.99 3.29
C VAL A 65 -1.14 -6.65 4.62
N HIS A 66 -1.89 -6.12 5.57
CA HIS A 66 -1.36 -5.69 6.86
C HIS A 66 -0.78 -6.87 7.65
N GLU A 67 -1.44 -8.02 7.60
CA GLU A 67 -0.96 -9.26 8.24
C GLU A 67 0.33 -9.76 7.59
N ILE A 68 0.44 -9.64 6.26
CA ILE A 68 1.66 -10.02 5.51
C ILE A 68 2.82 -9.11 5.91
N ILE A 69 2.60 -7.80 6.01
CA ILE A 69 3.64 -6.83 6.38
C ILE A 69 4.08 -7.02 7.83
N ILE A 70 3.14 -7.14 8.77
CA ILE A 70 3.45 -7.39 10.17
C ILE A 70 4.24 -8.70 10.29
N SER A 71 3.85 -9.76 9.57
CA SER A 71 4.61 -11.02 9.57
C SER A 71 6.04 -10.87 9.04
N HIS A 72 6.28 -9.99 8.05
CA HIS A 72 7.62 -9.73 7.52
C HIS A 72 8.47 -8.83 8.42
N ALA A 73 7.86 -7.90 9.15
CA ALA A 73 8.59 -6.96 10.01
C ALA A 73 9.32 -7.65 11.18
N HIS A 74 8.93 -8.88 11.54
CA HIS A 74 9.56 -9.67 12.60
C HIS A 74 10.80 -10.48 12.13
N LEU A 75 11.25 -10.31 10.87
CA LEU A 75 12.44 -10.97 10.31
C LEU A 75 13.65 -10.04 10.15
N LEU A 76 13.61 -8.82 10.70
CA LEU A 76 14.71 -7.84 10.65
C LEU A 76 15.63 -7.93 11.87
#